data_AF-A0A7V0YCX7-F1
#
_entry.id   AF-A0A7V0YCX7-F1
#
_cell.length_a   1.000
_cell.length_b   1.000
_cell.length_c   1.000
_cell.angle_alpha   90.00
_cell.angle_beta   90.00
_cell.angle_gamma   90.00
#
_symmetry.space_group_name_H-M   'P 1'
#
loop_
_entity.id
_entity.type
_entity.pdbx_description
1 polymer ?
#
loop_
_entity_poly.entity_id
_entity_poly.type
_entity_poly.pdbx_seq_one_letter_code
_entity_poly.pdbx_strand_id
1 'polypeptide(L)'
;RPSSTSYGIGREAWDRARERAAREGLSLLGSIHTHPDGPPGPSERDLWLSARLGNGDVRAVWHPRSGMLTIYDASGILRQDVIARPWWFRLIAPLFYA
;
A
#
# COMPACT_ATOMS: atom_id res chain seq x y z
N ARG A 1 -6.55 16.35 20.46
CA ARG A 1 -7.58 15.85 19.52
C ARG A 1 -7.00 15.92 18.12
N PRO A 2 -6.72 14.81 17.42
CA PRO A 2 -6.27 14.89 16.03
C PRO A 2 -7.50 15.11 15.11
N SER A 3 -7.44 16.07 14.19
CA SER A 3 -8.52 16.38 13.23
C SER A 3 -8.10 16.18 11.76
N SER A 4 -9.00 15.48 11.07
CA SER A 4 -9.48 15.55 9.66
C SER A 4 -8.66 15.12 8.44
N THR A 5 -7.38 14.78 8.49
CA THR A 5 -6.66 14.27 7.28
C THR A 5 -5.74 13.08 7.56
N SER A 6 -6.16 12.20 8.47
CA SER A 6 -5.55 10.88 8.61
C SER A 6 -6.21 9.93 7.60
N TYR A 7 -5.63 9.80 6.40
CA TYR A 7 -5.92 8.67 5.51
C TYR A 7 -5.35 7.38 6.12
N GLY A 8 -6.05 6.86 7.13
CA GLY A 8 -5.94 5.45 7.50
C GLY A 8 -7.22 4.79 7.04
N ILE A 9 -7.13 3.59 6.46
CA ILE A 9 -8.25 2.66 6.58
C ILE A 9 -8.46 2.54 8.09
N GLY A 10 -9.52 3.18 8.60
CA GLY A 10 -9.81 3.15 10.03
C GLY A 10 -9.85 1.70 10.48
N ARG A 11 -9.41 1.41 11.71
CA ARG A 11 -9.41 0.05 12.28
C ARG A 11 -10.73 -0.68 12.00
N GLU A 12 -11.85 0.02 12.13
CA GLU A 12 -13.18 -0.50 11.80
C GLU A 12 -13.35 -0.93 10.33
N ALA A 13 -12.83 -0.18 9.37
CA ALA A 13 -12.90 -0.56 7.96
C ALA A 13 -12.04 -1.79 7.67
N TRP A 14 -10.91 -1.94 8.37
CA TRP A 14 -10.08 -3.14 8.31
C TRP A 14 -10.77 -4.35 8.93
N ASP A 15 -11.40 -4.18 10.08
CA ASP A 15 -12.17 -5.23 10.77
C ASP A 15 -13.35 -5.68 9.91
N ARG A 16 -14.12 -4.75 9.33
CA ARG A 16 -15.20 -5.07 8.38
C ARG A 16 -14.70 -5.82 7.14
N ALA A 17 -13.53 -5.47 6.62
CA ALA A 17 -12.93 -6.17 5.49
C ALA A 17 -12.55 -7.61 5.87
N ARG A 18 -11.99 -7.84 7.06
CA ARG A 18 -11.67 -9.18 7.57
C ARG A 18 -12.91 -10.04 7.77
N GLU A 19 -13.96 -9.49 8.39
CA GLU A 19 -15.24 -10.19 8.58
C GLU A 19 -15.85 -10.60 7.23
N ARG A 20 -15.83 -9.69 6.25
CA ARG A 20 -16.33 -9.98 4.91
C ARG A 20 -15.51 -11.08 4.23
N ALA A 21 -14.19 -10.98 4.27
CA ALA A 21 -13.30 -12.00 3.70
C ALA A 21 -13.57 -13.37 4.32
N ALA A 22 -13.71 -13.47 5.64
CA ALA A 22 -14.03 -14.71 6.34
C ALA A 22 -15.38 -15.31 5.90
N ARG A 23 -16.42 -14.50 5.75
CA ARG A 23 -17.73 -14.95 5.24
C ARG A 23 -17.67 -15.47 3.81
N GLU A 24 -16.80 -14.91 2.98
CA GLU A 24 -16.62 -15.29 1.58
C GLU A 24 -15.58 -16.42 1.39
N GLY A 25 -15.00 -16.96 2.48
CA GLY A 25 -13.94 -17.98 2.40
C GLY A 25 -12.62 -17.45 1.82
N LEU A 26 -12.38 -16.15 1.91
CA LEU A 26 -11.20 -15.45 1.41
C LEU A 26 -10.24 -15.13 2.56
N SER A 27 -8.96 -14.94 2.24
CA SER A 27 -7.94 -14.44 3.17
C SER A 27 -7.57 -13.00 2.84
N LEU A 28 -7.66 -12.11 3.84
CA LEU A 28 -7.17 -10.74 3.73
C LEU A 28 -5.67 -10.72 4.08
N LEU A 29 -4.83 -10.60 3.06
CA LEU A 29 -3.36 -10.66 3.25
C LEU A 29 -2.75 -9.32 3.70
N GLY A 30 -3.42 -8.20 3.41
CA GLY A 30 -2.74 -6.93 3.51
C GLY A 30 -3.41 -5.76 2.81
N SER A 31 -2.71 -4.63 2.80
CA SER A 31 -3.15 -3.42 2.12
C SER A 31 -2.15 -2.99 1.05
N ILE A 32 -2.67 -2.36 0.00
CA ILE A 32 -1.84 -1.70 -1.03
C ILE A 32 -2.25 -0.24 -1.13
N HIS A 33 -1.27 0.65 -1.25
CA HIS A 33 -1.51 2.06 -1.55
C HIS A 33 -0.57 2.57 -2.64
N THR A 34 -0.88 3.74 -3.18
CA THR A 34 -0.08 4.38 -4.22
C THR A 34 0.70 5.56 -3.68
N HIS A 35 1.94 5.73 -4.14
CA HIS A 35 2.70 6.97 -3.98
C HIS A 35 2.61 7.80 -5.25
N PRO A 36 1.69 8.77 -5.32
CA PRO A 36 1.65 9.72 -6.43
C PRO A 36 2.90 10.61 -6.43
N ASP A 37 3.19 11.20 -5.27
CA ASP A 37 4.18 12.27 -5.10
C ASP A 37 5.34 11.84 -4.18
N GLY A 38 5.38 10.55 -3.83
CA GLY A 38 6.31 9.97 -2.86
C GLY A 38 7.49 9.23 -3.50
N PRO A 39 8.41 8.68 -2.68
CA PRO A 39 9.51 7.89 -3.19
C PRO A 39 9.00 6.63 -3.92
N PRO A 40 9.80 6.05 -4.83
CA PRO A 40 9.45 4.84 -5.57
C PRO A 40 9.18 3.58 -4.71
N GLY A 41 9.49 3.63 -3.42
CA GLY A 41 9.24 2.58 -2.43
C GLY A 41 8.54 3.13 -1.18
N PRO A 42 8.48 2.34 -0.08
CA PRO A 42 7.83 2.78 1.14
C PRO A 42 8.57 3.97 1.75
N SER A 43 7.81 4.94 2.28
CA SER A 43 8.39 6.03 3.05
C SER A 43 8.86 5.54 4.43
N GLU A 44 9.68 6.31 5.14
CA GLU A 44 10.02 6.00 6.54
C GLU A 44 8.77 5.85 7.41
N ARG A 45 7.75 6.68 7.16
CA ARG A 45 6.45 6.58 7.82
C ARG A 45 5.76 5.26 7.52
N ASP A 46 5.85 4.75 6.30
CA ASP A 46 5.26 3.46 5.94
C ASP A 46 5.92 2.31 6.66
N LEU A 47 7.25 2.31 6.75
CA LEU A 47 8.04 1.32 7.47
C LEU A 47 7.76 1.38 8.98
N TRP A 48 7.66 2.58 9.54
CA TRP A 48 7.29 2.79 10.93
C TRP A 48 5.86 2.31 11.25
N LEU A 49 4.94 2.45 10.29
CA LEU A 49 3.59 1.89 10.39
C LEU A 49 3.61 0.37 10.22
N SER A 50 4.45 -0.19 9.35
CA SER A 50 4.52 -1.65 9.14
C SER A 50 5.09 -2.39 10.34
N ALA A 51 6.03 -1.80 11.06
CA ALA A 51 6.56 -2.33 12.32
C ALA A 51 5.49 -2.53 13.42
N ARG A 52 4.28 -1.97 13.25
CA ARG A 52 3.14 -2.14 14.17
C ARG A 52 2.06 -3.08 13.66
N LEU A 53 2.25 -3.70 12.50
CA LEU A 53 1.34 -4.69 11.97
C LEU A 53 1.40 -5.98 12.81
N GLY A 54 0.30 -6.72 12.84
CA GLY A 54 0.30 -8.06 13.44
C GLY A 54 1.14 -9.03 12.61
N ASN A 55 1.64 -10.10 13.24
CA ASN A 55 2.37 -11.16 12.55
C ASN A 55 1.52 -11.70 11.38
N GLY A 56 2.03 -11.54 10.14
CA GLY A 56 1.40 -12.04 8.91
C GLY A 56 0.66 -11.00 8.05
N ASP A 57 0.45 -9.77 8.51
CA ASP A 57 -0.12 -8.71 7.69
C ASP A 57 0.94 -8.11 6.75
N VAL A 58 0.66 -8.07 5.46
CA VAL A 58 1.56 -7.52 4.43
C VAL A 58 1.09 -6.13 4.00
N ARG A 59 2.03 -5.26 3.63
CA ARG A 59 1.74 -4.00 2.93
C ARG A 59 2.44 -3.95 1.58
N ALA A 60 1.84 -3.25 0.66
CA ALA A 60 2.43 -2.96 -0.63
C ALA A 60 2.29 -1.48 -0.99
N VAL A 61 3.31 -0.96 -1.64
CA VAL A 61 3.27 0.38 -2.22
C VAL A 61 3.59 0.30 -3.71
N TRP A 62 2.72 0.86 -4.53
CA TRP A 62 2.95 0.99 -5.96
C TRP A 62 3.25 2.44 -6.32
N HIS A 63 4.37 2.66 -7.00
CA HIS A 63 4.77 3.98 -7.50
C HIS A 63 4.44 4.09 -9.01
N PRO A 64 3.38 4.81 -9.39
CA PRO A 64 2.84 4.77 -10.76
C PRO A 64 3.81 5.28 -11.83
N ARG A 65 4.69 6.25 -11.49
CA ARG A 65 5.66 6.83 -12.42
C ARG A 65 6.82 5.92 -12.79
N SER A 66 7.28 5.06 -11.88
CA SER A 66 8.31 4.06 -12.20
C SER A 66 7.69 2.71 -12.57
N GLY A 67 6.48 2.44 -12.07
CA GLY A 67 5.86 1.12 -12.10
C GLY A 67 6.34 0.21 -10.97
N MET A 68 7.18 0.70 -10.07
CA MET A 68 7.73 -0.11 -8.99
C MET A 68 6.65 -0.48 -7.97
N LEU A 69 6.56 -1.76 -7.65
CA LEU A 69 5.75 -2.32 -6.58
C LEU A 69 6.71 -2.83 -5.50
N THR A 70 6.60 -2.32 -4.28
CA THR A 70 7.36 -2.82 -3.14
C THR A 70 6.41 -3.47 -2.14
N ILE A 71 6.66 -4.73 -1.79
CA ILE A 71 5.94 -5.51 -0.79
C ILE A 71 6.80 -5.59 0.47
N TYR A 72 6.21 -5.33 1.63
CA TYR A 72 6.91 -5.21 2.90
C TYR A 72 6.00 -5.55 4.08
N ASP A 73 6.59 -5.92 5.21
CA ASP A 73 5.89 -6.20 6.47
C ASP A 73 6.63 -5.58 7.67
N ALA A 74 6.40 -6.09 8.88
CA ALA A 74 7.07 -5.64 10.09
C ALA A 74 8.59 -5.95 10.12
N SER A 75 9.04 -6.96 9.36
CA SER A 75 10.45 -7.35 9.26
C SER A 75 11.22 -6.51 8.24
N GLY A 76 10.52 -5.88 7.29
CA GLY A 76 11.11 -5.01 6.29
C GLY A 76 10.58 -5.29 4.88
N ILE A 77 11.40 -4.98 3.87
CA ILE A 77 11.05 -5.23 2.47
C ILE A 77 11.16 -6.72 2.18
N LEU A 78 10.06 -7.31 1.70
CA LEU A 78 9.97 -8.72 1.33
C LEU A 78 10.30 -8.91 -0.15
N ARG A 79 9.81 -8.01 -1.01
CA ARG A 79 9.94 -8.13 -2.47
C ARG A 79 9.80 -6.78 -3.17
N GLN A 80 10.52 -6.61 -4.28
CA GLN A 80 10.35 -5.49 -5.19
C GLN A 80 10.18 -6.00 -6.62
N ASP A 81 9.15 -5.51 -7.30
CA ASP A 81 8.84 -5.84 -8.69
C ASP A 81 8.59 -4.57 -9.50
N VAL A 82 8.56 -4.72 -10.83
CA VAL A 82 8.11 -3.66 -11.74
C VAL A 82 6.85 -4.15 -12.45
N ILE A 83 5.74 -3.46 -12.21
CA ILE A 83 4.51 -3.66 -12.96
C ILE A 83 4.66 -3.00 -14.33
N ALA A 84 4.50 -3.80 -15.39
CA ALA A 84 4.52 -3.28 -16.74
C ALA A 84 3.38 -2.27 -16.94
N ARG A 85 3.74 -1.06 -17.36
CA ARG A 85 2.78 0.01 -17.64
C ARG A 85 2.54 0.11 -19.14
N PRO A 86 1.28 0.19 -19.60
CA PRO A 86 1.01 0.44 -21.01
C PRO A 86 1.54 1.82 -21.42
N TRP A 87 1.87 1.99 -22.70
CA TRP A 87 2.56 3.19 -23.20
C TRP A 87 1.82 4.48 -22.85
N TRP A 88 0.48 4.50 -22.98
CA TRP A 88 -0.35 5.67 -22.69
C TRP A 88 -0.25 6.06 -21.21
N PHE A 89 -0.16 5.08 -20.31
CA PHE A 89 -0.03 5.33 -18.88
C PHE A 89 1.31 5.98 -18.55
N ARG A 90 2.39 5.59 -19.26
CA ARG A 90 3.71 6.22 -19.09
C ARG A 90 3.71 7.70 -19.49
N LEU A 91 2.86 8.09 -20.45
CA LEU A 91 2.72 9.48 -20.87
C LEU A 91 1.92 10.31 -19.87
N ILE A 92 0.84 9.76 -19.32
CA ILE A 92 -0.03 10.52 -18.42
C ILE A 92 0.45 10.49 -16.96
N ALA A 93 1.14 9.42 -16.52
CA ALA A 93 1.52 9.28 -15.11
C ALA A 93 2.35 10.47 -14.58
N PRO A 94 3.32 11.04 -15.32
CA PRO A 94 4.03 12.23 -14.88
C PRO A 94 3.16 13.49 -14.71
N LEU A 95 1.98 13.54 -15.33
CA LEU A 95 1.05 14.68 -15.25
C LEU A 95 0.13 14.61 -14.03
N PHE A 96 -0.12 13.40 -13.51
CA PHE A 96 -1.11 13.15 -12.45
C PHE A 96 -0.51 12.64 -11.13
N TYR A 97 0.77 12.25 -11.12
CA TYR A 97 1.47 11.66 -9.99
C TYR A 97 2.85 12.36 -9.91
N ALA A 98 2.99 13.44 -9.12
CA ALA A 98 4.09 14.41 -9.18
C ALA A 98 4.86 14.54 -7.86
#